data_AF-A0A818KLL7-F1
#
_entry.id   AF-A0A818KLL7-F1
#
_cell.length_a   1.000
_cell.length_b   1.000
_cell.length_c   1.000
_cell.angle_alpha   90.00
_cell.angle_beta   90.00
_cell.angle_gamma   90.00
#
_symmetry.space_group_name_H-M   'P 1'
#
loop_
_entity.id
_entity.type
_entity.pdbx_description
1 polymer ?
#
loop_
_entity_poly.entity_id
_entity_poly.type
_entity_poly.pdbx_seq_one_letter_code
_entity_poly.pdbx_strand_id
1 'polypeptide(L)'
;MSIYTYINEDQIDLELKCIICNKPLQLPVNCTKCGQTICQKCFNLCRKQQLSCPFCRQDGSQFVPVITRIVFNQLNHLLVQCSLCQQTNIRRGNFADHIAYTCVKQIVPCTNKCGWKGRRENLENHLIRCRQTSHWWKILRRWSPIACFMPNHSN
;
A
#
# COMPACT_ATOMS: atom_id res chain seq x y z
N MET A 1 -7.31 1.54 -5.72
CA MET A 1 -6.75 2.91 -5.70
C MET A 1 -5.29 2.85 -5.26
N SER A 2 -4.43 3.66 -5.88
CA SER A 2 -3.05 3.83 -5.40
C SER A 2 -3.06 4.64 -4.10
N ILE A 3 -2.24 4.24 -3.13
CA ILE A 3 -2.12 4.93 -1.83
C ILE A 3 -1.17 6.14 -1.88
N TYR A 4 -0.53 6.36 -3.04
CA TYR A 4 0.27 7.54 -3.36
C TYR A 4 0.16 7.92 -4.85
N THR A 5 0.59 9.13 -5.18
CA THR A 5 0.81 9.65 -6.53
C THR A 5 2.28 10.06 -6.71
N TYR A 6 2.81 10.01 -7.93
CA TYR A 6 4.17 10.48 -8.22
C TYR A 6 4.20 12.00 -8.35
N ILE A 7 5.24 12.62 -7.80
CA ILE A 7 5.49 14.05 -8.00
C ILE A 7 6.25 14.20 -9.32
N ASN A 8 5.79 15.13 -10.17
CA ASN A 8 6.35 15.39 -11.50
C ASN A 8 6.49 14.10 -12.35
N GLU A 9 5.43 13.29 -12.43
CA GLU A 9 5.44 12.01 -13.16
C GLU A 9 5.88 12.17 -14.62
N ASP A 10 5.56 13.30 -15.25
CA ASP A 10 5.94 13.61 -16.62
C ASP A 10 7.46 13.81 -16.82
N GLN A 11 8.18 14.21 -15.77
CA GLN A 11 9.63 14.41 -15.79
C GLN A 11 10.42 13.14 -15.47
N ILE A 12 9.75 12.05 -15.07
CA ILE A 12 10.41 10.76 -14.82
C ILE A 12 10.89 10.18 -16.16
N ASP A 13 12.16 9.81 -16.18
CA ASP A 13 12.83 9.19 -17.33
C ASP A 13 11.99 8.03 -17.91
N LEU A 14 11.88 8.00 -19.24
CA LEU A 14 11.15 6.97 -19.97
C LEU A 14 11.74 5.57 -19.73
N GLU A 15 13.05 5.46 -19.49
CA GLU A 15 13.72 4.19 -19.15
C GLU A 15 13.22 3.60 -17.82
N LEU A 16 12.71 4.45 -16.93
CA LEU A 16 12.13 4.04 -15.65
C LEU A 16 10.63 3.78 -15.74
N LYS A 17 10.01 3.97 -16.91
CA LYS A 17 8.58 3.76 -17.14
C LYS A 17 8.33 2.42 -17.83
N CYS A 18 7.24 1.79 -17.43
CA CYS A 18 6.73 0.61 -18.09
C CYS A 18 6.08 1.01 -19.41
N ILE A 19 6.59 0.51 -20.52
CA ILE A 19 6.07 0.71 -21.87
C ILE A 19 4.62 0.22 -22.09
N ILE A 20 4.06 -0.59 -21.18
CA ILE A 20 2.67 -1.08 -21.27
C ILE A 20 1.69 -0.16 -20.55
N CYS A 21 2.01 0.27 -19.33
CA CYS A 21 1.10 1.10 -18.52
C CYS A 21 1.51 2.57 -18.44
N ASN A 22 2.65 2.94 -19.03
CA ASN A 22 3.27 4.26 -19.02
C ASN A 22 3.51 4.86 -17.62
N LYS A 23 3.64 4.01 -16.60
CA LYS A 23 3.91 4.40 -15.20
C LYS A 23 5.29 3.94 -14.77
N PRO A 24 5.90 4.57 -13.74
CA PRO A 24 7.17 4.12 -13.22
C PRO A 24 7.14 2.64 -12.83
N LEU A 25 8.21 1.91 -13.16
CA LEU A 25 8.30 0.45 -13.02
C LEU A 25 8.06 0.00 -11.57
N GLN A 26 7.17 -0.97 -11.42
CA GLN A 26 6.86 -1.66 -10.16
C GLN A 26 7.16 -3.16 -10.31
N LEU A 27 8.07 -3.67 -9.46
CA LEU A 27 8.60 -5.04 -9.57
C LEU A 27 9.00 -5.35 -11.03
N PRO A 28 9.99 -4.62 -11.58
CA PRO A 28 10.36 -4.74 -12.98
C PRO A 28 10.82 -6.17 -13.33
N VAL A 29 10.34 -6.66 -14.47
CA VAL A 29 10.80 -7.89 -15.11
C VAL A 29 11.34 -7.56 -16.50
N ASN A 30 12.43 -8.22 -16.88
CA ASN A 30 13.14 -8.01 -18.13
C ASN A 30 12.98 -9.23 -19.04
N CYS A 31 12.69 -9.00 -20.32
CA CYS A 31 12.75 -10.04 -21.33
C CYS A 31 14.20 -10.30 -21.74
N THR A 32 14.74 -11.49 -21.47
CA THR A 32 16.15 -11.80 -21.74
C THR A 32 16.49 -11.82 -23.24
N LYS A 33 15.50 -11.91 -24.12
CA LYS A 33 15.68 -11.90 -25.58
C LYS A 33 15.80 -10.51 -26.20
N CYS A 34 14.97 -9.57 -25.76
CA CYS A 34 14.89 -8.23 -26.37
C CYS A 34 15.28 -7.09 -25.42
N GLY A 35 15.59 -7.40 -24.16
CA GLY A 35 15.99 -6.42 -23.15
C GLY A 35 14.86 -5.51 -22.65
N GLN A 36 13.63 -5.67 -23.15
CA GLN A 36 12.52 -4.82 -22.75
C GLN A 36 12.10 -5.10 -21.31
N THR A 37 11.87 -4.01 -20.56
CA THR A 37 11.54 -4.06 -19.13
C THR A 37 10.12 -3.56 -18.90
N ILE A 38 9.32 -4.34 -18.17
CA ILE A 38 7.92 -4.02 -17.86
C ILE A 38 7.62 -4.34 -16.39
N CYS A 39 6.51 -3.83 -15.85
CA CYS A 39 6.04 -4.22 -14.52
C CYS A 39 5.65 -5.69 -14.49
N GLN A 40 5.89 -6.40 -13.38
CA GLN A 40 5.44 -7.79 -13.19
C GLN A 40 3.92 -7.94 -13.38
N LYS A 41 3.13 -6.96 -12.94
CA LYS A 41 1.68 -6.95 -13.17
C LYS A 41 1.32 -6.88 -14.66
N CYS A 42 2.03 -6.05 -15.42
CA CYS A 42 1.83 -5.92 -16.86
C CYS A 42 2.24 -7.20 -17.59
N PHE A 43 3.38 -7.81 -17.21
CA PHE A 43 3.77 -9.13 -17.72
C PHE A 43 2.68 -10.19 -17.47
N ASN A 44 2.16 -10.28 -16.25
CA ASN A 44 1.12 -11.25 -15.92
C ASN A 44 -0.18 -11.03 -16.71
N LEU A 45 -0.52 -9.78 -17.05
CA LEU A 45 -1.66 -9.45 -17.90
C LEU A 45 -1.41 -9.89 -19.34
N CYS A 46 -0.24 -9.56 -19.90
CA CYS A 46 0.13 -9.99 -21.24
C CYS A 46 0.14 -11.52 -21.35
N ARG A 47 0.74 -12.23 -20.38
CA ARG A 47 0.81 -13.69 -20.38
C ARG A 47 -0.56 -14.38 -20.41
N LYS A 48 -1.57 -13.75 -19.80
CA LYS A 48 -2.97 -14.27 -19.81
C LYS A 48 -3.62 -14.13 -21.19
N GLN A 49 -3.25 -13.11 -21.96
CA GLN A 49 -3.79 -12.84 -23.29
C GLN A 49 -2.98 -13.57 -24.38
N GLN A 50 -1.66 -13.65 -24.20
CA GLN A 50 -0.74 -14.24 -25.14
C GLN A 50 0.53 -14.73 -24.44
N LEU A 51 1.01 -15.92 -24.81
CA LEU A 51 2.19 -16.54 -24.18
C LEU A 51 3.53 -15.92 -24.63
N SER A 52 3.54 -15.04 -25.63
CA SER A 52 4.74 -14.41 -26.16
C SER A 52 4.99 -13.01 -25.61
N CYS A 53 6.25 -12.56 -25.64
CA CYS A 53 6.62 -11.18 -25.37
C CYS A 53 5.87 -10.22 -26.32
N PRO A 54 5.20 -9.16 -25.82
CA PRO A 54 4.45 -8.24 -26.67
C PRO A 54 5.33 -7.40 -27.62
N PHE A 55 6.66 -7.38 -27.40
CA PHE A 55 7.60 -6.57 -28.20
C PHE A 55 8.32 -7.38 -29.27
N CYS A 56 8.95 -8.51 -28.90
CA CYS A 56 9.71 -9.32 -29.85
C CYS A 56 8.97 -10.57 -30.33
N ARG A 57 7.77 -10.86 -29.80
CA ARG A 57 6.94 -12.04 -30.11
C ARG A 57 7.61 -13.39 -29.85
N GLN A 58 8.76 -13.39 -29.19
CA GLN A 58 9.44 -14.60 -28.71
C GLN A 58 8.69 -15.17 -27.50
N ASP A 59 8.94 -16.44 -27.18
CA ASP A 59 8.36 -17.12 -26.04
C ASP A 59 8.53 -16.29 -24.74
N GLY A 60 7.40 -15.98 -24.09
CA GLY A 60 7.32 -15.22 -22.85
C GLY A 60 7.73 -16.03 -21.61
N SER A 61 8.21 -17.26 -21.78
CA SER A 61 8.86 -18.07 -20.75
C SER A 61 10.14 -17.44 -20.20
N GLN A 62 10.75 -16.47 -20.91
CA GLN A 62 12.04 -15.88 -20.54
C GLN A 62 11.94 -14.43 -20.03
N PHE A 63 11.06 -14.18 -19.06
CA PHE A 63 11.08 -12.95 -18.27
C PHE A 63 11.70 -13.22 -16.89
N VAL A 64 12.71 -12.42 -16.53
CA VAL A 64 13.41 -12.52 -15.25
C VAL A 64 13.22 -11.25 -14.43
N PRO A 65 13.15 -11.32 -13.09
CA PRO A 65 13.16 -10.13 -12.26
C PRO A 65 14.43 -9.30 -12.53
N VAL A 66 14.27 -7.99 -12.68
CA VAL A 66 15.41 -7.09 -12.65
C VAL A 66 15.92 -7.06 -11.20
N ILE A 67 17.19 -7.40 -11.00
CA ILE A 67 17.87 -7.41 -9.68
C ILE A 67 18.93 -6.31 -9.55
N THR A 68 19.13 -5.51 -10.60
CA THR A 68 20.17 -4.48 -10.67
C THR A 68 19.92 -3.37 -9.64
N ARG A 69 20.84 -3.24 -8.68
CA ARG A 69 20.75 -2.26 -7.58
C ARG A 69 20.56 -0.82 -8.08
N ILE A 70 21.24 -0.43 -9.16
CA ILE A 70 21.17 0.94 -9.70
C ILE A 70 19.75 1.29 -10.13
N VAL A 71 19.08 0.39 -10.87
CA VAL A 71 17.70 0.58 -11.33
C VAL A 71 16.74 0.72 -10.15
N PHE A 72 16.89 -0.13 -9.12
CA PHE A 72 16.09 0.00 -7.90
C PHE A 72 16.32 1.32 -7.17
N ASN A 73 17.57 1.76 -7.04
CA ASN A 73 17.89 3.02 -6.39
C ASN A 73 17.25 4.21 -7.12
N GLN A 74 17.37 4.25 -8.46
CA GLN A 74 16.74 5.29 -9.28
C GLN A 74 15.23 5.32 -9.06
N LEU A 75 14.57 4.16 -9.16
CA LEU A 75 13.14 4.06 -8.94
C LEU A 75 12.73 4.40 -7.49
N ASN A 76 13.53 4.04 -6.49
CA ASN A 76 13.24 4.30 -5.07
C ASN A 76 13.47 5.75 -4.66
N HIS A 77 14.30 6.50 -5.40
CA HIS A 77 14.53 7.93 -5.21
C HIS A 77 13.41 8.80 -5.77
N LEU A 78 12.54 8.26 -6.63
CA LEU A 78 11.36 8.96 -7.12
C LEU A 78 10.54 9.50 -5.94
N LEU A 79 10.08 10.75 -6.05
CA LEU A 79 9.30 11.40 -5.01
C LEU A 79 7.81 11.13 -5.22
N VAL A 80 7.10 10.90 -4.12
CA VAL A 80 5.67 10.62 -4.10
C VAL A 80 4.96 11.50 -3.09
N GLN A 81 3.67 11.69 -3.32
CA GLN A 81 2.73 12.32 -2.41
C GLN A 81 1.80 11.25 -1.82
N CYS A 82 1.64 11.27 -0.49
CA CYS A 82 0.71 10.38 0.20
C CYS A 82 -0.74 10.81 -0.06
N SER A 83 -1.56 9.90 -0.60
CA SER A 83 -2.98 10.20 -0.87
C SER A 83 -3.83 10.36 0.41
N LEU A 84 -3.33 9.87 1.56
CA LEU A 84 -4.06 9.91 2.83
C LEU A 84 -3.83 11.21 3.59
N CYS A 85 -2.57 11.61 3.78
CA CYS A 85 -2.21 12.79 4.56
C CYS A 85 -1.68 13.96 3.73
N GLN A 86 -1.62 13.83 2.40
CA GLN A 86 -1.13 14.83 1.45
C GLN A 86 0.35 15.22 1.61
N GLN A 87 1.10 14.58 2.51
CA GLN A 87 2.55 14.79 2.65
C GLN A 87 3.27 14.46 1.34
N THR A 88 4.09 15.40 0.87
CA THR A 88 4.89 15.32 -0.35
C THR A 88 6.35 14.99 -0.06
N ASN A 89 7.18 14.88 -1.10
CA ASN A 89 8.63 14.65 -1.02
C ASN A 89 9.02 13.37 -0.26
N ILE A 90 8.12 12.39 -0.20
CA ILE A 90 8.42 11.07 0.34
C ILE A 90 9.14 10.29 -0.76
N ARG A 91 10.32 9.74 -0.47
CA ARG A 91 10.97 8.80 -1.40
C ARG A 91 10.09 7.57 -1.54
N ARG A 92 9.84 7.11 -2.77
CA ARG A 92 9.01 5.93 -3.06
C ARG A 92 9.45 4.72 -2.26
N GLY A 93 10.78 4.50 -2.14
CA GLY A 93 11.34 3.41 -1.35
C GLY A 93 10.97 3.44 0.14
N ASN A 94 10.71 4.62 0.69
CA ASN A 94 10.38 4.83 2.12
C ASN A 94 8.87 4.97 2.36
N PHE A 95 8.05 4.83 1.31
CA PHE A 95 6.61 5.05 1.43
C PHE A 95 5.93 4.02 2.35
N ALA A 96 6.41 2.78 2.36
CA ALA A 96 5.92 1.74 3.26
C ALA A 96 6.12 2.14 4.74
N ASP A 97 7.29 2.66 5.07
CA ASP A 97 7.60 3.14 6.42
C ASP A 97 6.77 4.37 6.78
N HIS A 98 6.57 5.29 5.84
CA HIS A 98 5.66 6.41 6.04
C HIS A 98 4.26 5.92 6.45
N ILE A 99 3.67 4.96 5.75
CA ILE A 99 2.36 4.41 6.11
C ILE A 99 2.40 3.71 7.47
N ALA A 100 3.43 2.89 7.72
CA ALA A 100 3.53 2.08 8.92
C ALA A 100 3.76 2.90 10.19
N TYR A 101 4.48 4.02 10.11
CA TYR A 101 4.98 4.72 11.31
C TYR A 101 4.62 6.20 11.38
N THR A 102 4.53 6.90 10.25
CA THR A 102 4.50 8.38 10.25
C THR A 102 3.15 8.97 9.82
N CYS A 103 2.40 8.28 8.95
CA CYS A 103 1.18 8.83 8.35
C CYS A 103 0.10 9.06 9.41
N VAL A 104 -0.26 10.33 9.61
CA VAL A 104 -1.23 10.77 10.63
C VAL A 104 -2.67 10.33 10.33
N LYS A 105 -3.01 10.23 9.04
CA LYS A 105 -4.34 9.80 8.57
C LYS A 105 -4.48 8.28 8.41
N GLN A 106 -3.39 7.52 8.60
CA GLN A 106 -3.44 6.06 8.53
C GLN A 106 -4.32 5.49 9.63
N ILE A 107 -5.18 4.54 9.29
CA ILE A 107 -5.96 3.79 10.27
C ILE A 107 -5.06 2.79 10.97
N VAL A 108 -4.96 2.92 12.29
CA VAL A 108 -4.16 2.06 13.17
C VAL A 108 -5.05 1.43 14.24
N PRO A 109 -4.78 0.18 14.64
CA PRO A 109 -5.43 -0.43 15.78
C PRO A 109 -4.91 0.17 17.10
N CYS A 110 -5.70 0.06 18.15
CA CYS A 110 -5.23 0.37 19.49
C CYS A 110 -4.11 -0.60 19.93
N THR A 111 -3.02 -0.03 20.47
CA THR A 111 -1.88 -0.78 21.02
C THR A 111 -2.28 -1.72 22.17
N ASN A 112 -3.30 -1.35 22.94
CA ASN A 112 -3.84 -2.16 24.04
C ASN A 112 -4.83 -3.24 23.58
N LYS A 113 -5.05 -3.40 22.27
CA LYS A 113 -5.91 -4.43 21.66
C LYS A 113 -7.37 -4.43 22.17
N CYS A 114 -7.91 -3.25 22.55
CA CYS A 114 -9.29 -3.10 23.01
C CYS A 114 -10.35 -3.18 21.89
N GLY A 115 -9.94 -3.47 20.65
CA GLY A 115 -10.81 -3.53 19.46
C GLY A 115 -10.95 -2.22 18.68
N TRP A 116 -10.56 -1.08 19.25
CA TRP A 116 -10.60 0.21 18.56
C TRP A 116 -9.66 0.26 17.35
N LYS A 117 -10.13 0.88 16.27
CA LYS A 117 -9.35 1.24 15.08
C LYS A 117 -9.74 2.66 14.66
N GLY A 118 -8.76 3.51 14.39
CA GLY A 118 -9.00 4.88 13.95
C GLY A 118 -7.74 5.52 13.40
N ARG A 119 -7.84 6.79 12.99
CA ARG A 119 -6.68 7.52 12.47
C ARG A 119 -5.59 7.65 13.54
N ARG A 120 -4.32 7.57 13.13
CA ARG A 120 -3.16 7.71 14.04
C ARG A 120 -3.21 8.99 14.86
N GLU A 121 -3.64 10.11 14.27
CA GLU A 121 -3.83 11.39 14.98
C GLU A 121 -4.79 11.30 16.18
N ASN A 122 -5.72 10.35 16.17
CA ASN A 122 -6.68 10.15 17.25
C ASN A 122 -6.24 9.07 18.26
N LEU A 123 -5.12 8.38 18.00
CA LEU A 123 -4.67 7.27 18.84
C LEU A 123 -4.33 7.75 20.26
N GLU A 124 -3.65 8.89 20.40
CA GLU A 124 -3.28 9.43 21.71
C GLU A 124 -4.52 9.76 22.56
N ASN A 125 -5.48 10.49 21.97
CA ASN A 125 -6.77 10.78 22.60
C ASN A 125 -7.53 9.50 23.00
N HIS A 126 -7.49 8.48 22.15
CA HIS A 126 -8.05 7.17 22.48
C HIS A 126 -7.33 6.51 23.66
N LEU A 127 -5.99 6.52 23.69
CA LEU A 127 -5.19 5.85 24.74
C LEU A 127 -5.45 6.43 26.14
N ILE A 128 -5.79 7.71 26.26
CA ILE A 128 -6.20 8.35 27.52
C ILE A 128 -7.45 7.66 28.10
N ARG A 129 -8.45 7.35 27.26
CA ARG A 129 -9.71 6.72 27.67
C ARG A 129 -9.64 5.19 27.66
N CYS A 130 -8.77 4.62 26.83
CA CYS A 130 -8.66 3.17 26.63
C CYS A 130 -8.26 2.42 27.90
N ARG A 131 -7.40 3.00 28.74
CA ARG A 131 -6.96 2.37 30.00
C ARG A 131 -8.14 2.06 30.93
N GLN A 132 -9.22 2.83 30.84
CA GLN A 132 -10.39 2.71 31.70
C GLN A 132 -11.37 1.61 31.26
N THR A 133 -11.35 1.18 29.99
CA THR A 133 -12.28 0.17 29.45
C THR A 133 -11.67 -1.21 29.26
N SER A 134 -10.34 -1.35 29.46
CA SER A 134 -9.65 -2.64 29.39
C SER A 134 -10.05 -3.68 30.45
N HIS A 135 -10.87 -3.29 31.43
CA HIS A 135 -11.34 -4.19 32.49
C HIS A 135 -12.68 -4.89 32.17
N TRP A 136 -13.46 -4.40 31.22
CA TRP A 136 -14.84 -4.88 30.99
C TRP A 136 -14.92 -6.18 30.18
N TRP A 137 -13.94 -6.46 29.30
CA TRP A 137 -13.92 -7.71 28.52
C TRP A 137 -13.43 -8.93 29.31
N LYS A 138 -12.92 -8.76 30.53
CA LYS A 138 -12.66 -9.89 31.45
C LYS A 138 -13.90 -10.33 32.24
N ILE A 139 -15.00 -9.57 32.22
CA ILE A 139 -16.21 -9.88 33.02
C ILE A 139 -17.31 -10.56 32.19
N LEU A 140 -17.34 -10.40 30.86
CA LEU A 140 -18.33 -11.05 29.99
C LEU A 140 -17.93 -12.45 29.48
N ARG A 141 -17.36 -13.29 30.37
CA ARG A 141 -17.33 -14.77 30.22
C ARG A 141 -17.85 -15.49 31.46
N ARG A 142 -18.71 -14.83 32.22
CA ARG A 142 -19.49 -15.45 33.28
C ARG A 142 -20.82 -14.71 33.27
N TRP A 143 -21.89 -15.44 32.95
CA TRP A 143 -23.29 -15.00 32.91
C TRP A 143 -23.78 -14.31 31.62
N SER A 144 -24.38 -15.12 30.75
CA SER A 144 -25.66 -14.77 30.09
C SER A 144 -26.74 -15.63 30.75
N PRO A 145 -28.04 -15.26 30.69
CA PRO A 145 -28.64 -14.08 30.07
C PRO A 145 -29.49 -13.27 31.07
N ILE A 146 -29.83 -12.01 30.75
CA ILE A 146 -31.19 -11.45 30.87
C ILE A 146 -31.13 -9.99 30.39
N ALA A 147 -31.90 -9.75 29.33
CA ALA A 147 -32.52 -8.52 28.86
C ALA A 147 -31.89 -7.17 29.25
N CYS A 148 -31.42 -6.41 28.26
CA CYS A 148 -31.53 -4.95 28.30
C CYS A 148 -32.27 -4.43 27.07
N PHE A 149 -33.46 -3.96 27.40
CA PHE A 149 -34.40 -3.12 26.67
C PHE A 149 -33.72 -1.93 25.97
N MET A 150 -34.18 -1.63 24.75
CA MET A 150 -33.90 -0.36 24.07
C MET A 150 -34.73 0.77 24.70
N PRO A 151 -34.20 1.99 24.88
CA PRO A 151 -35.04 3.15 25.12
C PRO A 151 -35.54 3.69 23.78
N ASN A 152 -36.85 3.61 23.56
CA ASN A 152 -37.53 4.41 22.55
C ASN A 152 -37.71 5.84 23.09
N HIS A 153 -37.25 6.80 22.30
CA HIS A 153 -37.66 8.20 22.39
C HIS A 153 -39.17 8.32 22.12
N SER A 154 -39.87 9.12 22.94
CA SER A 154 -41.12 9.88 22.76
C SER A 154 -41.71 10.05 24.17
N ASN A 155 -42.06 11.22 24.70
CA ASN A 155 -42.37 12.54 24.18
C ASN A 155 -42.06 13.55 25.31
#